data_AF-A1ZEM4-F1
#
_entry.id   AF-A1ZEM4-F1
#
_cell.length_a   1.000
_cell.length_b   1.000
_cell.length_c   1.000
_cell.angle_alpha   90.00
_cell.angle_beta   90.00
_cell.angle_gamma   90.00
#
_symmetry.space_group_name_H-M   'P 1'
#
loop_
_entity.id
_entity.type
_entity.pdbx_description
1 polymer ?
#
loop_
_entity_poly.entity_id
_entity_poly.type
_entity_poly.pdbx_seq_one_letter_code
_entity_poly.pdbx_strand_id
1 'polypeptide(L)'
;MKDLMNEITLYLQSNQTFPVDFEAFWQWCGYSTKQKAEQMLQKNFTQGIDFNFNREVKVQKEGKRQVTRKIKTYQLTIDCAKSFAMLAQTEKGREVRLYFLECEKRLKALTRGKNKLQILKESVETLIDHEERISDLEQEREDAKTYLAAINKAPSQTLFVDTRRAFDHLIKSFALAKGIPPQEVYATFYRQFSIRYQIQLYHLAQKADKTPIAWIESRGYITQAYDLARELFVE
;
A
#
# COMPACT_ATOMS: atom_id res chain seq x y z
N MET A 1 -14.23 19.67 7.98
CA MET A 1 -15.08 18.88 8.89
C MET A 1 -14.92 17.38 8.70
N LYS A 2 -15.02 16.82 7.48
CA LYS A 2 -14.82 15.36 7.27
C LYS A 2 -13.43 14.87 7.68
N ASP A 3 -12.37 15.62 7.35
CA ASP A 3 -10.99 15.24 7.72
C ASP A 3 -10.77 15.27 9.24
N LEU A 4 -11.31 16.30 9.91
CA LEU A 4 -11.32 16.41 11.37
C LEU A 4 -11.98 15.20 12.04
N MET A 5 -13.12 14.76 11.52
CA MET A 5 -13.87 13.63 12.08
C MET A 5 -13.09 12.32 11.92
N ASN A 6 -12.48 12.11 10.75
CA ASN A 6 -11.69 10.90 10.48
C ASN A 6 -10.46 10.83 11.39
N GLU A 7 -9.74 11.94 11.55
CA GLU A 7 -8.54 11.94 12.40
C GLU A 7 -8.88 11.80 13.89
N ILE A 8 -9.92 12.48 14.40
CA ILE A 8 -10.33 12.29 15.81
C ILE A 8 -10.78 10.84 16.06
N THR A 9 -11.48 10.23 15.11
CA THR A 9 -11.87 8.81 15.21
C THR A 9 -10.64 7.91 15.26
N LEU A 10 -9.63 8.18 14.43
CA LEU A 10 -8.37 7.45 14.42
C LEU A 10 -7.62 7.59 15.76
N TYR A 11 -7.61 8.79 16.35
CA TYR A 11 -7.01 9.01 17.67
C TYR A 11 -7.70 8.22 18.78
N LEU A 12 -9.05 8.11 18.73
CA LEU A 12 -9.83 7.33 19.70
C LEU A 12 -9.62 5.82 19.58
N GLN A 13 -9.22 5.32 18.41
CA GLN A 13 -8.93 3.90 18.17
C GLN A 13 -7.48 3.51 18.44
N SER A 14 -6.60 4.50 18.62
CA SER A 14 -5.18 4.26 18.83
C SER A 14 -4.89 3.70 20.23
N ASN A 15 -4.00 2.71 20.31
CA ASN A 15 -3.48 2.16 21.56
C ASN A 15 -2.30 2.96 22.15
N GLN A 16 -1.94 4.08 21.52
CA GLN A 16 -0.83 4.93 21.98
C GLN A 16 -1.26 5.81 23.15
N THR A 17 -0.32 6.08 24.07
CA THR A 17 -0.57 6.97 25.21
C THR A 17 -0.76 8.43 24.79
N PHE A 18 -0.03 8.89 23.76
CA PHE A 18 -0.10 10.26 23.24
C PHE A 18 -0.47 10.24 21.74
N PRO A 19 -1.70 9.86 21.38
CA PRO A 19 -2.06 9.61 19.99
C PRO A 19 -2.31 10.88 19.17
N VAL A 20 -2.53 12.04 19.81
CA VAL A 20 -2.96 13.25 19.13
C VAL A 20 -1.74 14.07 18.68
N ASP A 21 -1.60 14.27 17.37
CA ASP A 21 -0.57 15.17 16.81
C ASP A 21 -1.00 16.64 16.98
N PHE A 22 -0.21 17.39 17.76
CA PHE A 22 -0.49 18.79 18.00
C PHE A 22 -0.48 19.62 16.73
N GLU A 23 0.38 19.31 15.75
CA GLU A 23 0.66 20.16 14.60
C GLU A 23 -0.57 20.41 13.73
N ALA A 24 -1.42 19.39 13.63
CA ALA A 24 -2.75 19.49 13.04
C ALA A 24 -3.78 20.02 14.05
N PHE A 25 -3.75 19.49 15.28
CA PHE A 25 -4.81 19.71 16.26
C PHE A 25 -4.99 21.17 16.68
N TRP A 26 -3.90 21.94 16.83
CA TRP A 26 -4.02 23.35 17.26
C TRP A 26 -4.77 24.22 16.22
N GLN A 27 -4.63 23.89 14.94
CA GLN A 27 -5.29 24.62 13.84
C GLN A 27 -6.80 24.39 13.87
N TRP A 28 -7.20 23.16 14.18
CA TRP A 28 -8.60 22.81 14.35
C TRP A 28 -9.21 23.46 15.58
N CYS A 29 -8.42 23.71 16.63
CA CYS A 29 -8.86 24.51 17.77
C CYS A 29 -8.96 26.02 17.45
N GLY A 30 -8.64 26.44 16.22
CA GLY A 30 -8.84 27.81 15.75
C GLY A 30 -7.82 28.83 16.25
N TYR A 31 -6.66 28.38 16.73
CA TYR A 31 -5.57 29.31 17.05
C TYR A 31 -5.02 29.96 15.78
N SER A 32 -4.64 31.24 15.87
CA SER A 32 -4.06 31.99 14.75
C SER A 32 -2.59 31.66 14.50
N THR A 33 -1.85 31.27 15.55
CA THR A 33 -0.44 30.91 15.46
C THR A 33 -0.12 29.73 16.37
N LYS A 34 0.80 28.88 15.91
CA LYS A 34 1.33 27.76 16.70
C LYS A 34 1.90 28.21 18.05
N GLN A 35 2.60 29.35 18.07
CA GLN A 35 3.21 29.88 19.30
C GLN A 35 2.18 30.15 20.40
N LYS A 36 1.01 30.73 20.06
CA LYS A 36 -0.06 30.98 21.05
C LYS A 36 -0.64 29.67 21.58
N ALA A 37 -0.80 28.69 20.69
CA ALA A 37 -1.27 27.36 21.05
C ALA A 37 -0.27 26.65 21.99
N GLU A 38 1.03 26.68 21.67
CA GLU A 38 2.09 26.11 22.51
C GLU A 38 2.12 26.73 23.90
N GLN A 39 2.00 28.07 23.99
CA GLN A 39 1.95 28.77 25.27
C GLN A 39 0.74 28.34 26.10
N MET A 40 -0.43 28.21 25.46
CA MET A 40 -1.64 27.72 26.13
C MET A 40 -1.50 26.28 26.60
N LEU A 41 -0.86 25.42 25.80
CA LEU A 41 -0.58 24.03 26.16
C LEU A 41 0.34 23.97 27.40
N GLN A 42 1.51 24.61 27.33
CA GLN A 42 2.51 24.57 28.40
C GLN A 42 2.04 25.25 29.69
N LYS A 43 1.14 26.24 29.60
CA LYS A 43 0.61 26.94 30.77
C LYS A 43 -0.42 26.11 31.55
N ASN A 44 -1.23 25.29 30.86
CA ASN A 44 -2.37 24.61 31.47
C ASN A 44 -2.19 23.10 31.64
N PHE A 45 -1.12 22.53 31.07
CA PHE A 45 -0.89 21.09 31.06
C PHE A 45 0.55 20.74 31.43
N THR A 46 0.77 19.50 31.86
CA THR A 46 2.05 19.02 32.37
C THR A 46 2.76 18.12 31.36
N GLN A 47 4.03 18.43 31.07
CA GLN A 47 4.86 17.60 30.20
C GLN A 47 5.10 16.21 30.84
N GLY A 48 5.02 15.15 30.04
CA GLY A 48 5.21 13.77 30.48
C GLY A 48 3.95 13.11 31.03
N ILE A 49 2.91 13.91 31.33
CA ILE A 49 1.59 13.43 31.76
C ILE A 49 0.56 13.72 30.67
N ASP A 50 0.40 14.98 30.30
CA ASP A 50 -0.64 15.44 29.37
C ASP A 50 -0.12 15.52 27.93
N PHE A 51 1.15 15.91 27.76
CA PHE A 51 1.79 15.99 26.46
C PHE A 51 3.27 15.66 26.52
N ASN A 52 3.82 15.22 25.39
CA ASN A 52 5.26 15.10 25.15
C ASN A 52 5.69 16.06 24.06
N PHE A 53 6.94 16.54 24.13
CA PHE A 53 7.53 17.31 23.04
C PHE A 53 8.80 16.63 22.53
N ASN A 54 8.95 16.60 21.21
CA ASN A 54 10.15 16.13 20.53
C ASN A 54 10.86 17.32 19.87
N ARG A 55 12.19 17.31 19.90
CA ARG A 55 13.05 18.28 19.21
C ARG A 55 13.77 17.57 18.08
N GLU A 56 13.34 17.85 16.86
CA GLU A 56 13.99 17.35 15.65
C GLU A 56 14.86 18.46 15.03
N VAL A 57 16.01 18.07 14.50
CA VAL A 57 16.89 18.96 13.76
C VAL A 57 16.73 18.64 12.28
N LYS A 58 16.05 19.52 11.54
CA LYS A 58 15.97 19.39 10.07
C LYS A 58 17.06 20.26 9.44
N VAL A 59 17.94 19.61 8.69
CA VAL A 59 18.96 20.28 7.87
C VAL A 59 18.42 20.35 6.45
N GLN A 60 18.27 21.57 5.93
CA GLN A 60 17.84 21.82 4.56
C GLN A 60 18.95 22.55 3.80
N LYS A 61 19.15 22.21 2.52
CA LYS A 61 20.03 22.95 1.62
C LYS A 61 19.21 24.02 0.91
N GLU A 62 19.44 25.28 1.25
CA GLU A 62 18.86 26.44 0.56
C GLU A 62 19.98 27.09 -0.27
N GLY A 63 20.01 26.79 -1.57
CA GLY A 63 21.08 27.21 -2.47
C GLY A 63 22.44 26.61 -2.09
N LYS A 64 23.45 27.46 -1.86
CA LYS A 64 24.81 27.04 -1.43
C LYS A 64 24.96 26.92 0.09
N ARG A 65 23.94 27.25 0.88
CA ARG A 65 24.01 27.27 2.36
C ARG A 65 23.24 26.09 2.95
N GLN A 66 23.82 25.44 3.95
CA GLN A 66 23.08 24.51 4.81
C GLN A 66 22.42 25.30 5.94
N VAL A 67 21.10 25.26 5.98
CA VAL A 67 20.29 25.90 7.01
C VAL A 67 19.78 24.79 7.95
N THR A 68 20.10 24.92 9.23
CA THR A 68 19.65 23.99 10.26
C THR A 68 18.48 24.62 11.01
N ARG A 69 17.29 24.02 10.96
CA ARG A 69 16.11 24.45 11.71
C ARG A 69 15.77 23.43 12.79
N LYS A 70 15.62 23.90 14.02
CA LYS A 70 15.12 23.10 15.15
C LYS A 70 13.60 23.14 15.11
N ILE A 71 12.96 21.99 14.89
CA ILE A 71 11.51 21.86 14.85
C ILE A 71 11.06 21.23 16.16
N LYS A 72 10.06 21.85 16.78
CA LYS A 72 9.37 21.30 17.96
C LYS A 72 8.06 20.67 17.50
N THR A 73 7.88 19.39 17.83
CA THR A 73 6.62 18.66 17.63
C THR A 73 6.09 18.25 19.00
N TYR A 74 4.77 18.18 19.12
CA TYR A 74 4.11 17.84 20.39
C TYR A 74 3.08 16.75 20.14
N GLN A 75 2.96 15.83 21.09
CA GLN A 75 1.97 14.76 21.10
C GLN A 75 1.18 14.83 22.39
N LEU A 76 -0.15 14.72 22.31
CA LEU A 76 -1.05 14.91 23.44
C LEU A 76 -1.78 13.62 23.75
N THR A 77 -2.13 13.43 25.03
CA THR A 77 -3.15 12.48 25.43
C THR A 77 -4.52 12.94 24.91
N ILE A 78 -5.47 12.00 24.79
CA ILE A 78 -6.84 12.31 24.36
C ILE A 78 -7.50 13.29 25.34
N ASP A 79 -7.30 13.12 26.65
CA ASP A 79 -7.90 13.98 27.67
C ASP A 79 -7.30 15.39 27.66
N CYS A 80 -5.99 15.50 27.41
CA CYS A 80 -5.34 16.79 27.18
C CYS A 80 -5.92 17.48 25.94
N ALA A 81 -6.04 16.77 24.81
CA ALA A 81 -6.60 17.31 23.58
C ALA A 81 -8.06 17.80 23.76
N LYS A 82 -8.91 17.04 24.44
CA LYS A 82 -10.28 17.45 24.80
C LYS A 82 -10.28 18.74 25.60
N SER A 83 -9.48 18.78 26.66
CA SER A 83 -9.38 19.93 27.58
C SER A 83 -8.82 21.16 26.86
N PHE A 84 -7.83 20.96 25.99
CA PHE A 84 -7.23 22.01 25.16
C PHE A 84 -8.26 22.62 24.21
N ALA A 85 -9.07 21.81 23.53
CA ALA A 85 -10.16 22.29 22.68
C ALA A 85 -11.20 23.11 23.47
N MET A 86 -11.47 22.73 24.73
CA MET A 86 -12.35 23.52 25.62
C MET A 86 -11.72 24.87 26.00
N LEU A 87 -10.42 24.91 26.28
CA LEU A 87 -9.67 26.12 26.66
C LEU A 87 -9.49 27.11 25.51
N ALA A 88 -9.53 26.66 24.26
CA ALA A 88 -9.36 27.52 23.10
C ALA A 88 -10.41 28.64 23.01
N GLN A 89 -11.62 28.41 23.54
CA GLN A 89 -12.74 29.37 23.52
C GLN A 89 -13.05 29.94 22.13
N THR A 90 -12.80 29.17 21.07
CA THR A 90 -13.11 29.51 19.68
C THR A 90 -14.31 28.71 19.19
N GLU A 91 -14.95 29.18 18.12
CA GLU A 91 -16.02 28.43 17.45
C GLU A 91 -15.54 27.06 16.96
N LYS A 92 -14.34 26.99 16.35
CA LYS A 92 -13.75 25.72 15.93
C LYS A 92 -13.41 24.81 17.10
N GLY A 93 -12.90 25.34 18.21
CA GLY A 93 -12.68 24.59 19.45
C GLY A 93 -13.99 24.02 20.02
N ARG A 94 -15.09 24.76 19.90
CA ARG A 94 -16.44 24.28 20.25
C ARG A 94 -16.88 23.12 19.35
N GLU A 95 -16.65 23.19 18.05
CA GLU A 95 -16.93 22.08 17.13
C GLU A 95 -16.16 20.81 17.51
N VAL A 96 -14.85 20.93 17.73
CA VAL A 96 -13.98 19.81 18.15
C VAL A 96 -14.50 19.20 19.45
N ARG A 97 -14.85 20.02 20.45
CA ARG A 97 -15.43 19.56 21.73
C ARG A 97 -16.75 18.82 21.52
N LEU A 98 -17.66 19.37 20.71
CA LEU A 98 -18.95 18.75 20.43
C LEU A 98 -18.78 17.40 19.76
N TYR A 99 -17.78 17.27 18.89
CA TYR A 99 -17.47 16.02 18.23
C TYR A 99 -16.96 14.95 19.21
N PHE A 100 -16.03 15.30 20.11
CA PHE A 100 -15.61 14.37 21.18
C PHE A 100 -16.80 13.90 22.02
N LEU A 101 -17.71 14.81 22.38
CA LEU A 101 -18.93 14.46 23.13
C LEU A 101 -19.86 13.53 22.33
N GLU A 102 -19.96 13.74 21.02
CA GLU A 102 -20.76 12.88 20.15
C GLU A 102 -20.17 11.47 20.05
N CYS A 103 -18.85 11.34 19.86
CA CYS A 103 -18.16 10.06 19.88
C CYS A 103 -18.36 9.33 21.22
N GLU A 104 -18.24 10.03 22.35
CA GLU A 104 -18.51 9.45 23.66
C GLU A 104 -19.96 9.02 23.83
N LYS A 105 -20.93 9.80 23.32
CA LYS A 105 -22.35 9.41 23.32
C LYS A 105 -22.60 8.17 22.48
N ARG A 106 -22.01 8.07 21.29
CA ARG A 106 -22.12 6.90 20.41
C ARG A 106 -21.51 5.67 21.07
N LEU A 107 -20.32 5.80 21.66
CA LEU A 107 -19.67 4.72 22.40
C LEU A 107 -20.53 4.28 23.59
N LYS A 108 -21.01 5.25 24.39
CA LYS A 108 -21.92 4.98 25.50
C LYS A 108 -23.19 4.27 25.03
N ALA A 109 -23.81 4.72 23.93
CA ALA A 109 -25.01 4.09 23.36
C ALA A 109 -24.74 2.65 22.91
N LEU A 110 -23.61 2.38 22.27
CA LEU A 110 -23.20 1.03 21.88
C LEU A 110 -23.02 0.10 23.09
N THR A 111 -22.53 0.66 24.20
CA THR A 111 -22.36 -0.06 25.47
C THR A 111 -23.60 -0.03 26.37
N ARG A 112 -24.62 0.78 26.04
CA ARG A 112 -25.78 1.00 26.92
C ARG A 112 -26.68 -0.23 26.85
N GLY A 113 -26.69 -1.02 27.92
CA GLY A 113 -27.48 -2.25 28.03
C GLY A 113 -26.70 -3.53 27.76
N LYS A 114 -25.48 -3.45 27.23
CA LYS A 114 -24.55 -4.59 27.14
C LYS A 114 -23.46 -4.44 28.19
N ASN A 115 -23.48 -5.29 29.22
CA ASN A 115 -22.37 -5.34 30.17
C ASN A 115 -21.08 -5.71 29.42
N LYS A 116 -19.90 -5.29 29.91
CA LYS A 116 -18.59 -5.69 29.34
C LYS A 116 -18.52 -7.19 29.03
N LEU A 117 -19.13 -8.01 29.88
CA LEU A 117 -19.24 -9.45 29.71
C LEU A 117 -20.01 -9.88 28.46
N GLN A 118 -21.08 -9.17 28.11
CA GLN A 118 -21.90 -9.47 26.93
C GLN A 118 -21.20 -9.09 25.62
N ILE A 119 -20.50 -7.94 25.63
CA ILE A 119 -19.66 -7.53 24.49
C ILE A 119 -18.53 -8.54 24.28
N LEU A 120 -17.89 -8.97 25.39
CA LEU A 120 -16.84 -9.97 25.33
C LEU A 120 -17.39 -11.31 24.80
N LYS A 121 -18.58 -11.72 25.27
CA LYS A 121 -19.24 -12.95 24.80
C LYS A 121 -19.51 -12.92 23.29
N GLU A 122 -20.10 -11.84 22.76
CA GLU A 122 -20.31 -11.68 21.31
C GLU A 122 -18.98 -11.69 20.55
N SER A 123 -17.94 -11.03 21.05
CA SER A 123 -16.64 -11.04 20.38
C SER A 123 -16.00 -12.43 20.34
N VAL A 124 -16.15 -13.22 21.42
CA VAL A 124 -15.67 -14.61 21.47
C VAL A 124 -16.45 -15.48 20.49
N GLU A 125 -17.77 -15.32 20.42
CA GLU A 125 -18.64 -16.05 19.48
C GLU A 125 -18.23 -15.76 18.02
N THR A 126 -17.99 -14.50 17.67
CA THR A 126 -17.49 -14.16 16.33
C THR A 126 -16.11 -14.75 16.03
N LEU A 127 -15.23 -14.84 17.03
CA LEU A 127 -13.89 -15.43 16.84
C LEU A 127 -13.97 -16.94 16.59
N ILE A 128 -14.89 -17.64 17.27
CA ILE A 128 -15.14 -19.06 17.05
C ILE A 128 -15.64 -19.29 15.62
N ASP A 129 -16.61 -18.51 15.15
CA ASP A 129 -17.11 -18.61 13.76
C ASP A 129 -16.00 -18.37 12.73
N HIS A 130 -15.08 -17.43 13.02
CA HIS A 130 -13.93 -17.17 12.16
C HIS A 130 -12.92 -18.31 12.14
N GLU A 131 -12.67 -18.94 13.30
CA GLU A 131 -11.78 -20.10 13.41
C GLU A 131 -12.31 -21.28 12.60
N GLU A 132 -13.61 -21.58 12.70
CA GLU A 132 -14.26 -22.61 11.89
C GLU A 132 -14.12 -22.33 10.39
N ARG A 133 -14.39 -21.09 9.97
CA ARG A 133 -14.27 -20.70 8.57
C ARG A 133 -12.83 -20.77 8.04
N ILE A 134 -11.84 -20.44 8.88
CA ILE A 134 -10.43 -20.57 8.51
C ILE A 134 -10.07 -22.04 8.32
N SER A 135 -10.51 -22.91 9.23
CA SER A 135 -10.29 -24.36 9.11
C SER A 135 -10.86 -24.92 7.81
N ASP A 136 -12.09 -24.54 7.43
CA ASP A 136 -12.70 -24.98 6.16
C ASP A 136 -11.88 -24.51 4.95
N LEU A 137 -11.47 -23.23 4.94
CA LEU A 137 -10.63 -22.67 3.87
C LEU A 137 -9.25 -23.36 3.80
N GLU A 138 -8.68 -23.75 4.93
CA GLU A 138 -7.42 -24.48 4.97
C GLU A 138 -7.55 -25.89 4.39
N GLN A 139 -8.67 -26.58 4.66
CA GLN A 139 -8.99 -27.86 4.04
C GLN A 139 -9.16 -27.71 2.52
N GLU A 140 -9.98 -26.76 2.07
CA GLU A 140 -10.15 -26.48 0.63
C GLU A 140 -8.82 -26.16 -0.06
N ARG A 141 -7.94 -25.39 0.60
CA ARG A 141 -6.60 -25.07 0.08
C ARG A 141 -5.73 -26.32 -0.04
N GLU A 142 -5.74 -27.22 0.94
CA GLU A 142 -4.94 -28.44 0.89
C GLU A 142 -5.46 -29.39 -0.19
N ASP A 143 -6.78 -29.52 -0.33
CA ASP A 143 -7.41 -30.26 -1.42
C ASP A 143 -6.99 -29.67 -2.78
N ALA A 144 -7.16 -28.36 -2.99
CA ALA A 144 -6.75 -27.69 -4.23
C ALA A 144 -5.26 -27.88 -4.53
N LYS A 145 -4.41 -27.86 -3.51
CA LYS A 145 -2.97 -28.11 -3.64
C LYS A 145 -2.69 -29.57 -4.02
N THR A 146 -3.43 -30.54 -3.48
CA THR A 146 -3.31 -31.95 -3.90
C THR A 146 -3.77 -32.15 -5.34
N TYR A 147 -4.87 -31.52 -5.76
CA TYR A 147 -5.34 -31.51 -7.14
C TYR A 147 -4.29 -30.90 -8.09
N LEU A 148 -3.72 -29.74 -7.75
CA LEU A 148 -2.64 -29.12 -8.53
C LEU A 148 -1.38 -29.99 -8.59
N ALA A 149 -0.99 -30.63 -7.49
CA ALA A 149 0.14 -31.57 -7.47
C ALA A 149 -0.13 -32.79 -8.37
N ALA A 150 -1.37 -33.27 -8.44
CA ALA A 150 -1.77 -34.34 -9.34
C ALA A 150 -1.76 -33.90 -10.82
N ILE A 151 -2.24 -32.68 -11.12
CA ILE A 151 -2.16 -32.07 -12.46
C ILE A 151 -0.69 -31.90 -12.90
N ASN A 152 0.18 -31.47 -11.99
CA ASN A 152 1.62 -31.32 -12.25
C ASN A 152 2.37 -32.67 -12.39
N LYS A 153 1.76 -33.79 -12.00
CA LYS A 153 2.28 -35.16 -12.19
C LYS A 153 1.78 -35.83 -13.47
N ALA A 154 0.64 -35.43 -14.01
CA ALA A 154 0.20 -35.82 -15.34
C ALA A 154 1.14 -35.19 -16.40
N PRO A 155 1.38 -35.84 -17.55
CA PRO A 155 2.40 -35.44 -18.53
C PRO A 155 1.99 -34.18 -19.30
N SER A 156 1.90 -33.06 -18.59
CA SER A 156 1.73 -31.72 -19.15
C SER A 156 3.08 -31.01 -19.30
N GLN A 157 4.16 -31.58 -18.73
CA GLN A 157 5.53 -31.15 -19.03
C GLN A 157 5.90 -31.40 -20.50
N THR A 158 5.24 -32.30 -21.22
CA THR A 158 5.54 -32.55 -22.65
C THR A 158 4.93 -31.51 -23.60
N LEU A 159 4.05 -30.62 -23.14
CA LEU A 159 3.48 -29.53 -23.95
C LEU A 159 4.25 -28.20 -23.83
N PHE A 160 5.17 -28.09 -22.86
CA PHE A 160 5.96 -26.88 -22.62
C PHE A 160 7.48 -27.07 -22.80
N VAL A 161 7.93 -28.25 -23.22
CA VAL A 161 9.35 -28.53 -23.51
C VAL A 161 9.67 -28.08 -24.94
N ASP A 162 9.76 -26.76 -25.09
CA ASP A 162 10.44 -26.03 -26.16
C ASP A 162 9.57 -25.14 -27.07
N THR A 163 8.64 -24.36 -26.51
CA THR A 163 8.09 -23.18 -27.24
C THR A 163 9.20 -22.26 -27.76
N ARG A 164 10.32 -22.18 -27.02
CA ARG A 164 11.51 -21.46 -27.45
C ARG A 164 12.21 -22.07 -28.67
N ARG A 165 12.41 -23.39 -28.68
CA ARG A 165 13.05 -24.08 -29.81
C ARG A 165 12.12 -24.15 -31.01
N ALA A 166 10.82 -24.29 -30.80
CA ALA A 166 9.80 -24.21 -31.84
C ALA A 166 9.82 -22.82 -32.51
N PHE A 167 9.91 -21.75 -31.73
CA PHE A 167 10.11 -20.39 -32.24
C PHE A 167 11.42 -20.26 -33.03
N ASP A 168 12.55 -20.74 -32.48
CA ASP A 168 13.84 -20.67 -33.18
C ASP A 168 13.83 -21.50 -34.47
N HIS A 169 13.19 -22.67 -34.47
CA HIS A 169 13.02 -23.49 -35.67
C HIS A 169 12.16 -22.79 -36.71
N LEU A 170 11.05 -22.17 -36.31
CA LEU A 170 10.14 -21.45 -37.20
C LEU A 170 10.85 -20.28 -37.89
N ILE A 171 11.59 -19.46 -37.13
CA ILE A 171 12.35 -18.35 -37.71
C ILE A 171 13.42 -18.86 -38.68
N LYS A 172 14.14 -19.93 -38.31
CA LYS A 172 15.17 -20.53 -39.17
C LYS A 172 14.59 -21.17 -40.42
N SER A 173 13.45 -21.86 -40.34
CA SER A 173 12.80 -22.47 -41.49
C SER A 173 12.27 -21.42 -42.46
N PHE A 174 11.68 -20.34 -41.95
CA PHE A 174 11.24 -19.22 -42.78
C PHE A 174 12.42 -18.52 -43.47
N ALA A 175 13.50 -18.25 -42.73
CA ALA A 175 14.73 -17.68 -43.27
C ALA A 175 15.28 -18.51 -44.45
N LEU A 176 15.30 -19.84 -44.30
CA LEU A 176 15.76 -20.77 -45.34
C LEU A 176 14.80 -20.78 -46.55
N ALA A 177 13.49 -20.81 -46.32
CA ALA A 177 12.49 -20.83 -47.38
C ALA A 177 12.47 -19.56 -48.24
N LYS A 178 12.68 -18.38 -47.63
CA LYS A 178 12.70 -17.09 -48.35
C LYS A 178 14.10 -16.65 -48.77
N GLY A 179 15.16 -17.38 -48.40
CA GLY A 179 16.55 -17.05 -48.73
C GLY A 179 17.09 -15.80 -48.02
N ILE A 180 16.53 -15.45 -46.86
CA ILE A 180 16.89 -14.26 -46.09
C ILE A 180 17.78 -14.67 -44.90
N PRO A 181 18.83 -13.90 -44.54
CA PRO A 181 19.62 -14.18 -43.34
C PRO A 181 18.75 -14.23 -42.07
N PRO A 182 18.93 -15.22 -41.17
CA PRO A 182 18.10 -15.33 -39.96
C PRO A 182 18.10 -14.07 -39.09
N GLN A 183 19.21 -13.32 -39.07
CA GLN A 183 19.34 -12.08 -38.32
C GLN A 183 18.32 -11.01 -38.75
N GLU A 184 18.04 -10.90 -40.05
CA GLU A 184 17.06 -9.95 -40.58
C GLU A 184 15.63 -10.35 -40.22
N VAL A 185 15.36 -11.66 -40.18
CA VAL A 185 14.06 -12.20 -39.74
C VAL A 185 13.85 -11.91 -38.24
N TYR A 186 14.89 -12.11 -37.41
CA TYR A 186 14.85 -11.70 -36.00
C TYR A 186 14.65 -10.20 -35.82
N ALA A 187 15.35 -9.36 -36.59
CA ALA A 187 15.21 -7.91 -36.51
C ALA A 187 13.78 -7.45 -36.87
N THR A 188 13.21 -8.03 -37.92
CA THR A 188 11.82 -7.81 -38.32
C THR A 188 10.85 -8.25 -37.24
N PHE A 189 11.05 -9.45 -36.69
CA PHE A 189 10.25 -9.95 -35.58
C PHE A 189 10.29 -9.00 -34.37
N TYR A 190 11.48 -8.63 -33.88
CA TYR A 190 11.61 -7.76 -32.71
C TYR A 190 10.97 -6.39 -32.93
N ARG A 191 11.03 -5.84 -34.15
CA ARG A 191 10.32 -4.61 -34.50
C ARG A 191 8.81 -4.79 -34.37
N GLN A 192 8.26 -5.86 -34.95
CA GLN A 192 6.81 -6.13 -34.87
C GLN A 192 6.36 -6.43 -33.45
N PHE A 193 7.14 -7.19 -32.69
CA PHE A 193 6.88 -7.45 -31.28
C PHE A 193 6.86 -6.16 -30.46
N SER A 194 7.83 -5.26 -30.69
CA SER A 194 7.89 -3.97 -30.00
C SER A 194 6.66 -3.10 -30.28
N ILE A 195 6.17 -3.11 -31.52
CA ILE A 195 4.95 -2.37 -31.93
C ILE A 195 3.70 -3.01 -31.30
N ARG A 196 3.55 -4.33 -31.44
CA ARG A 196 2.37 -5.09 -31.00
C ARG A 196 2.10 -4.98 -29.51
N TYR A 197 3.16 -5.07 -28.71
CA TYR A 197 3.07 -5.02 -27.25
C TYR A 197 3.39 -3.64 -26.68
N GLN A 198 3.72 -2.65 -27.52
CA GLN A 198 4.11 -1.29 -27.11
C GLN A 198 5.30 -1.29 -26.14
N ILE A 199 6.29 -2.15 -26.41
CA ILE A 199 7.47 -2.35 -25.57
C ILE A 199 8.72 -1.81 -26.28
N GLN A 200 9.50 -0.98 -25.58
CA GLN A 200 10.83 -0.54 -26.03
C GLN A 200 11.86 -1.67 -25.84
N LEU A 201 11.71 -2.76 -26.61
CA LEU A 201 12.36 -4.04 -26.35
C LEU A 201 13.89 -3.95 -26.23
N TYR A 202 14.56 -3.31 -27.19
CA TYR A 202 16.02 -3.18 -27.17
C TYR A 202 16.54 -2.37 -25.98
N HIS A 203 15.88 -1.25 -25.66
CA HIS A 203 16.27 -0.43 -24.51
C HIS A 203 16.10 -1.19 -23.18
N LEU A 204 15.00 -1.92 -23.05
CA LEU A 204 14.71 -2.71 -21.85
C LEU A 204 15.61 -3.93 -21.71
N ALA A 205 15.97 -4.56 -22.83
CA ALA A 205 16.93 -5.67 -22.86
C ALA A 205 18.33 -5.19 -22.47
N GLN A 206 18.79 -4.06 -23.01
CA GLN A 206 20.08 -3.44 -22.67
C GLN A 206 20.14 -3.04 -21.19
N LYS A 207 19.08 -2.41 -20.65
CA LYS A 207 19.02 -2.03 -19.22
C LYS A 207 19.09 -3.26 -18.29
N ALA A 208 18.66 -4.42 -18.76
CA ALA A 208 18.68 -5.67 -18.01
C ALA A 208 19.91 -6.54 -18.30
N ASP A 209 20.86 -6.07 -19.12
CA ASP A 209 22.03 -6.82 -19.59
C ASP A 209 21.68 -8.17 -20.22
N LYS A 210 20.65 -8.18 -21.10
CA LYS A 210 20.14 -9.38 -21.78
C LYS A 210 20.00 -9.15 -23.29
N THR A 211 20.02 -10.25 -24.05
CA THR A 211 19.58 -10.21 -25.46
C THR A 211 18.07 -9.95 -25.53
N PRO A 212 17.53 -9.38 -26.63
CA PRO A 212 16.09 -9.12 -26.77
C PRO A 212 15.23 -10.35 -26.49
N ILE A 213 15.70 -11.52 -26.92
CA ILE A 213 14.95 -12.76 -26.75
C ILE A 213 15.04 -13.35 -25.35
N ALA A 214 16.22 -13.29 -24.71
CA ALA A 214 16.36 -13.67 -23.31
C ALA A 214 15.56 -12.72 -22.39
N TRP A 215 15.40 -11.46 -22.81
CA TRP A 215 14.52 -10.52 -22.11
C TRP A 215 13.05 -10.95 -22.21
N ILE A 216 12.57 -11.26 -23.43
CA ILE A 216 11.21 -11.77 -23.70
C ILE A 216 10.91 -13.02 -22.84
N GLU A 217 11.83 -13.98 -22.82
CA GLU A 217 11.72 -15.19 -21.98
C GLU A 217 11.61 -14.85 -20.50
N SER A 218 12.52 -14.02 -19.99
CA SER A 218 12.58 -13.70 -18.57
C SER A 218 11.38 -12.91 -18.05
N ARG A 219 10.58 -12.33 -18.96
CA ARG A 219 9.34 -11.62 -18.66
C ARG A 219 8.10 -12.46 -18.94
N GLY A 220 8.26 -13.73 -19.33
CA GLY A 220 7.15 -14.65 -19.57
C GLY A 220 6.41 -14.44 -20.88
N TYR A 221 7.01 -13.75 -21.85
CA TYR A 221 6.38 -13.44 -23.15
C TYR A 221 6.66 -14.47 -24.25
N ILE A 222 7.28 -15.61 -23.94
CA ILE A 222 7.78 -16.54 -24.98
C ILE A 222 6.66 -17.18 -25.81
N THR A 223 5.51 -17.48 -25.19
CA THR A 223 4.34 -18.04 -25.91
C THR A 223 3.75 -17.00 -26.85
N GLN A 224 3.57 -15.76 -26.37
CA GLN A 224 3.10 -14.64 -27.17
C GLN A 224 4.04 -14.30 -28.33
N ALA A 225 5.35 -14.43 -28.10
CA ALA A 225 6.36 -14.29 -29.13
C ALA A 225 6.26 -15.40 -30.20
N TYR A 226 5.99 -16.65 -29.79
CA TYR A 226 5.76 -17.76 -30.71
C TYR A 226 4.50 -17.58 -31.55
N ASP A 227 3.39 -17.20 -30.93
CA ASP A 227 2.13 -16.96 -31.63
C ASP A 227 2.27 -15.84 -32.67
N LEU A 228 2.91 -14.73 -32.28
CA LEU A 228 3.20 -13.63 -33.21
C LEU A 228 4.13 -14.08 -34.35
N ALA A 229 5.15 -14.89 -34.06
CA ALA A 229 6.03 -15.40 -35.11
C ALA A 229 5.29 -16.32 -36.10
N ARG A 230 4.33 -17.13 -35.62
CA ARG A 230 3.45 -17.90 -36.49
C ARG A 230 2.60 -17.00 -37.37
N GLU A 231 1.97 -15.97 -36.79
CA GLU A 231 1.16 -15.01 -37.55
C GLU A 231 1.98 -14.29 -38.65
N LEU A 232 3.26 -14.01 -38.40
CA LEU A 232 4.10 -13.25 -39.32
C LEU A 232 4.80 -14.10 -40.39
N PHE A 233 5.12 -15.36 -40.09
CA PHE A 233 6.05 -16.16 -40.89
C PHE A 233 5.52 -17.53 -41.29
N VAL A 234 4.30 -17.90 -40.89
CA VAL A 234 3.60 -19.06 -41.42
C VAL A 234 2.48 -18.53 -42.31
N GLU A 235 2.55 -18.86 -43.61
CA GLU A 235 1.49 -18.57 -44.58
C GLU A 235 0.26 -19.45 -44.33
#